data_AF-A0A0T7BW35-F1
#
_entry.id   AF-A0A0T7BW35-F1
#
_cell.length_a   1.000
_cell.length_b   1.000
_cell.length_c   1.000
_cell.angle_alpha   90.00
_cell.angle_beta   90.00
_cell.angle_gamma   90.00
#
_symmetry.space_group_name_H-M   'P 1'
#
loop_
_entity.id
_entity.type
_entity.pdbx_description
1 polymer ?
#
loop_
_entity_poly.entity_id
_entity_poly.type
_entity_poly.pdbx_seq_one_letter_code
_entity_poly.pdbx_strand_id
1 'polypeptide(L)'
;MKISMERTGGFAGVTRTKIVDTKNLSETSIQELTKILKQTDFLNLPPQILSQSHQVERFQYQITLEYQGQLHTVTVPETAMDDNLKSLIEWIQSS
;
A
#
# COMPACT_ATOMS: atom_id res chain seq x y z
N MET A 1 0.69 -14.51 3.84
CA MET A 1 0.21 -13.14 3.71
C MET A 1 0.68 -12.64 2.36
N LYS A 2 -0.18 -11.97 1.60
CA LYS A 2 0.16 -11.47 0.27
C LYS A 2 -0.31 -10.03 0.14
N ILE A 3 0.52 -9.19 -0.46
CA ILE A 3 0.20 -7.80 -0.73
C ILE A 3 0.29 -7.55 -2.22
N SER A 4 -0.75 -6.95 -2.78
CA SER A 4 -0.77 -6.45 -4.14
C SER A 4 -0.93 -4.94 -4.10
N MET A 5 -0.02 -4.22 -4.73
CA MET A 5 -0.08 -2.77 -4.86
C MET A 5 -0.16 -2.41 -6.33
N GLU A 6 -1.12 -1.58 -6.67
CA GLU A 6 -1.23 -0.93 -7.96
C GLU A 6 -1.05 0.57 -7.79
N ARG A 7 -0.19 1.19 -8.60
CA ARG A 7 -0.07 2.64 -8.73
C ARG A 7 -0.51 3.04 -10.13
N THR A 8 -1.49 3.93 -10.21
CA THR A 8 -1.99 4.49 -11.47
C THR A 8 -1.75 6.00 -11.51
N GLY A 9 -1.80 6.59 -12.71
CA GLY A 9 -1.65 8.03 -12.93
C GLY A 9 -0.34 8.46 -13.59
N GLY A 10 0.04 9.72 -13.36
CA GLY A 10 1.13 10.40 -14.05
C GLY A 10 0.76 10.87 -15.46
N PHE A 11 1.71 11.55 -16.12
CA PHE A 11 1.50 12.21 -17.43
C PHE A 11 1.11 11.27 -18.59
N ALA A 12 1.27 9.95 -18.42
CA ALA A 12 0.98 8.94 -19.44
C ALA A 12 -0.02 7.86 -18.97
N GLY A 13 -0.61 7.99 -17.77
CA GLY A 13 -1.57 7.02 -17.24
C GLY A 13 -1.00 5.62 -17.02
N VAL A 14 0.28 5.50 -16.66
CA VAL A 14 0.98 4.22 -16.55
C VAL A 14 0.60 3.52 -15.27
N THR A 15 0.06 2.30 -15.39
CA THR A 15 -0.16 1.40 -14.26
C THR A 15 1.11 0.63 -13.91
N ARG A 16 1.50 0.66 -12.63
CA ARG A 16 2.57 -0.19 -12.08
C ARG A 16 2.00 -1.07 -11.00
N THR A 17 2.18 -2.38 -11.16
CA THR A 17 1.74 -3.37 -10.18
C THR A 17 2.95 -4.02 -9.53
N LYS A 18 2.90 -4.21 -8.21
CA LYS A 18 3.87 -4.98 -7.46
C LYS A 18 3.17 -5.93 -6.50
N ILE A 19 3.66 -7.16 -6.43
CA ILE A 19 3.10 -8.22 -5.59
C ILE A 19 4.20 -8.75 -4.69
N VAL A 20 3.92 -8.79 -3.39
CA VAL A 20 4.81 -9.36 -2.37
C VAL A 20 4.07 -10.50 -1.69
N ASP A 21 4.61 -11.72 -1.78
CA ASP A 21 4.11 -12.88 -1.06
C ASP A 21 5.10 -13.26 0.03
N THR A 22 4.65 -13.31 1.29
CA THR A 22 5.51 -13.66 2.43
C THR A 22 6.11 -15.05 2.31
N LYS A 23 5.56 -15.94 1.47
CA LYS A 23 6.17 -17.25 1.19
C LYS A 23 7.55 -17.17 0.53
N ASN A 24 7.85 -16.04 -0.12
CA ASN A 24 9.09 -15.80 -0.84
C ASN A 24 10.05 -14.87 -0.09
N LEU A 25 9.74 -14.51 1.16
CA LEU A 25 10.50 -13.54 1.95
C LEU A 25 11.34 -14.22 3.02
N SER A 26 12.44 -13.55 3.41
CA SER A 26 13.19 -13.91 4.61
C SER A 26 12.39 -13.63 5.88
N GLU A 27 12.70 -14.31 6.98
CA GLU A 27 12.05 -14.07 8.28
C GLU A 27 12.18 -12.60 8.72
N THR A 28 13.35 -11.99 8.49
CA THR A 28 13.60 -10.56 8.79
C THR A 28 12.65 -9.66 8.01
N SER A 29 12.49 -9.90 6.71
CA SER A 29 11.57 -9.14 5.84
C SER A 29 10.11 -9.32 6.25
N ILE A 30 9.72 -10.53 6.69
CA ILE A 30 8.36 -10.82 7.20
C ILE A 30 8.10 -10.03 8.49
N GLN A 31 9.07 -9.99 9.41
CA GLN A 31 8.96 -9.25 10.66
C GLN A 31 8.84 -7.74 10.42
N GLU A 32 9.66 -7.20 9.51
CA GLU A 32 9.62 -5.80 9.11
C GLU A 32 8.26 -5.43 8.51
N LEU A 33 7.77 -6.20 7.54
CA LEU A 33 6.46 -5.99 6.94
C LEU A 33 5.34 -6.03 7.98
N THR A 34 5.39 -7.02 8.88
CA THR A 34 4.40 -7.15 9.97
C THR A 34 4.42 -5.95 10.90
N LYS A 35 5.60 -5.39 11.19
CA LYS A 35 5.74 -4.19 12.00
C LYS A 35 5.13 -2.98 11.29
N ILE A 36 5.43 -2.78 10.02
CA ILE A 36 4.90 -1.65 9.23
C ILE A 36 3.36 -1.74 9.17
N LEU A 37 2.80 -2.90 8.84
CA LEU A 37 1.33 -3.07 8.78
C LEU A 37 0.64 -2.76 10.11
N LYS A 38 1.27 -3.11 11.24
CA LYS A 38 0.77 -2.77 12.58
C LYS A 38 0.85 -1.27 12.87
N GLN A 39 1.93 -0.61 12.46
CA GLN A 39 2.11 0.83 12.65
C GLN A 39 1.12 1.65 11.82
N THR A 40 0.80 1.18 10.61
CA THR A 40 -0.22 1.77 9.73
C THR A 40 -1.66 1.47 10.18
N ASP A 41 -1.85 0.52 11.11
CA ASP A 41 -3.15 -0.05 11.46
C ASP A 41 -3.97 -0.46 10.22
N PHE A 42 -3.28 -1.07 9.23
CA PHE A 42 -3.77 -1.16 7.85
C PHE A 42 -5.14 -1.86 7.73
N LEU A 43 -5.41 -2.87 8.56
CA LEU A 43 -6.67 -3.63 8.53
C LEU A 43 -7.89 -2.81 8.98
N ASN A 44 -7.67 -1.71 9.69
CA ASN A 44 -8.73 -0.83 10.19
C ASN A 44 -8.91 0.43 9.33
N LEU A 45 -8.07 0.61 8.29
CA LEU A 45 -8.20 1.73 7.39
C LEU A 45 -9.53 1.66 6.61
N PRO A 46 -10.10 2.81 6.24
CA PRO A 46 -11.26 2.82 5.36
C PRO A 46 -10.85 2.34 3.96
N PRO A 47 -11.76 1.72 3.20
CA PRO A 47 -11.48 1.27 1.83
C PRO A 47 -11.02 2.38 0.89
N GLN A 48 -11.39 3.62 1.19
CA GLN A 48 -10.99 4.80 0.43
C GLN A 48 -10.59 5.92 1.38
N ILE A 49 -9.39 6.46 1.17
CA ILE A 49 -8.89 7.66 1.85
C ILE A 49 -8.99 8.83 0.86
N LEU A 50 -9.61 9.93 1.28
CA LEU A 50 -9.79 11.12 0.45
C LEU A 50 -8.72 12.17 0.80
N SER A 51 -8.19 12.84 -0.21
CA SER A 51 -7.34 14.01 0.02
C SER A 51 -8.19 15.20 0.43
N GLN A 52 -7.73 15.92 1.45
CA GLN A 52 -8.27 17.24 1.82
C GLN A 52 -7.62 18.36 1.00
N SER A 53 -6.62 18.05 0.18
CA SER A 53 -5.90 19.02 -0.64
C SER A 53 -6.65 19.35 -1.93
N HIS A 54 -6.66 20.62 -2.31
CA HIS A 54 -7.12 21.08 -3.62
C HIS A 54 -6.09 20.86 -4.75
N GLN A 55 -4.96 20.22 -4.44
CA GLN A 55 -3.94 19.91 -5.43
C GLN A 55 -4.46 18.87 -6.43
N VAL A 56 -4.03 19.01 -7.68
CA VAL A 56 -4.26 18.01 -8.71
C VAL A 56 -3.59 16.72 -8.27
N GLU A 57 -4.42 15.70 -8.05
CA GLU A 57 -3.97 14.34 -7.76
C GLU A 57 -3.28 13.79 -9.00
N ARG A 58 -2.05 13.29 -8.82
CA ARG A 58 -1.23 12.77 -9.93
C ARG A 58 -1.09 11.27 -9.91
N PHE A 59 -1.17 10.66 -8.73
CA PHE A 59 -0.95 9.23 -8.55
C PHE A 59 -1.88 8.66 -7.49
N GLN A 60 -2.56 7.59 -7.88
CA GLN A 60 -3.46 6.84 -7.00
C GLN A 60 -2.84 5.48 -6.71
N TYR A 61 -2.97 5.04 -5.47
CA TYR A 61 -2.45 3.75 -5.02
C TYR A 61 -3.61 2.90 -4.50
N GLN A 62 -3.71 1.68 -5.02
CA GLN A 62 -4.63 0.66 -4.53
C GLN A 62 -3.80 -0.47 -3.93
N ILE A 63 -3.94 -0.68 -2.62
CA ILE A 63 -3.20 -1.68 -1.85
C ILE A 63 -4.19 -2.72 -1.37
N THR A 64 -3.97 -3.98 -1.73
CA THR A 64 -4.77 -5.12 -1.29
C THR A 64 -3.92 -6.04 -0.44
N LEU A 65 -4.30 -6.21 0.83
CA LEU A 65 -3.71 -7.15 1.76
C LEU A 65 -4.58 -8.40 1.87
N GLU A 66 -3.98 -9.55 1.61
CA GLU A 66 -4.54 -10.87 1.90
C GLU A 66 -3.90 -11.41 3.18
N TYR A 67 -4.70 -11.46 4.26
CA TYR A 67 -4.26 -11.88 5.58
C TYR A 67 -5.32 -12.78 6.23
N GLN A 68 -4.91 -13.97 6.70
CA GLN A 68 -5.79 -14.95 7.35
C GLN A 68 -7.08 -15.27 6.56
N GLY A 69 -7.00 -15.29 5.23
CA GLY A 69 -8.15 -15.55 4.35
C GLY A 69 -9.09 -14.37 4.17
N GLN A 70 -8.79 -13.20 4.74
CA GLN A 70 -9.50 -11.94 4.50
C GLN A 70 -8.73 -11.08 3.49
N LEU A 71 -9.49 -10.38 2.65
CA LEU A 71 -8.99 -9.36 1.73
C LEU A 71 -9.37 -7.98 2.28
N HIS A 72 -8.38 -7.11 2.46
CA HIS A 72 -8.59 -5.72 2.82
C HIS A 72 -7.93 -4.83 1.76
N THR A 73 -8.74 -4.02 1.08
CA THR A 73 -8.27 -3.14 0.01
C THR A 73 -8.45 -1.68 0.43
N VAL A 74 -7.36 -0.92 0.35
CA VAL A 74 -7.34 0.52 0.61
C VAL A 74 -6.89 1.24 -0.65
N THR A 75 -7.68 2.22 -1.06
CA THR A 75 -7.35 3.13 -2.15
C THR A 75 -7.05 4.51 -1.59
N VAL A 76 -5.86 5.03 -1.88
CA VAL A 76 -5.37 6.30 -1.35
C VAL A 76 -4.66 7.11 -2.44
N PRO A 77 -5.01 8.38 -2.64
CA PRO A 77 -4.25 9.27 -3.49
C PRO A 77 -2.93 9.66 -2.80
N GLU A 78 -1.87 9.87 -3.58
CA GLU A 78 -0.54 10.24 -3.05
C GLU A 78 -0.59 11.47 -2.14
N THR A 79 -1.44 12.44 -2.47
CA THR A 79 -1.65 13.67 -1.69
C THR A 79 -2.36 13.48 -0.36
N ALA A 80 -2.88 12.28 -0.05
CA ALA A 80 -3.56 11.96 1.20
C ALA A 80 -2.80 10.95 2.07
N MET A 81 -1.62 10.50 1.65
CA MET A 81 -0.84 9.54 2.43
C MET A 81 -0.18 10.19 3.64
N ASP A 82 -0.35 9.55 4.78
CA ASP A 82 0.47 9.78 5.96
C ASP A 82 1.83 9.06 5.84
N ASP A 83 2.72 9.30 6.80
CA ASP A 83 4.08 8.76 6.77
C ASP A 83 4.12 7.24 6.99
N ASN A 84 3.10 6.67 7.63
CA ASN A 84 2.97 5.23 7.83
C ASN A 84 2.63 4.52 6.50
N LEU A 85 1.67 5.05 5.73
CA LEU A 85 1.32 4.53 4.41
C LEU A 85 2.46 4.70 3.42
N LYS A 86 3.18 5.83 3.46
CA LYS A 86 4.39 6.03 2.65
C LYS A 86 5.44 4.96 2.94
N SER A 87 5.71 4.70 4.23
CA SER A 87 6.67 3.66 4.65
C SER A 87 6.29 2.27 4.12
N LEU A 88 5.00 1.91 4.15
CA LEU A 88 4.50 0.67 3.56
C LEU A 88 4.75 0.60 2.05
N ILE A 89 4.45 1.68 1.33
CA ILE A 89 4.62 1.74 -0.13
C ILE A 89 6.11 1.65 -0.50
N GLU A 90 6.98 2.39 0.19
CA GLU A 90 8.42 2.36 -0.03
C GLU A 90 8.99 0.96 0.21
N TRP A 91 8.58 0.30 1.29
CA TRP A 91 8.96 -1.07 1.58
C TRP A 91 8.47 -2.05 0.49
N ILE A 92 7.22 -1.90 0.03
CA ILE A 92 6.70 -2.70 -1.09
C ILE A 92 7.53 -2.44 -2.35
N GLN A 93 7.95 -1.20 -2.63
CA GLN A 93 8.74 -0.86 -3.81
C GLN A 93 10.18 -1.37 -3.77
N SER A 94 10.78 -1.54 -2.60
CA SER A 94 12.16 -2.03 -2.42
C SER A 94 12.30 -3.56 -2.27
N SER A 95 11.20 -4.27 -2.01
CA SER A 95 11.17 -5.74 -1.79
C SER A 95 11.37 -6.62 -3.03
#